data_AF-A0A1W6BV09-F1
#
_entry.id   AF-A0A1W6BV09-F1
#
_cell.length_a   1.000
_cell.length_b   1.000
_cell.length_c   1.000
_cell.angle_alpha   90.00
_cell.angle_beta   90.00
_cell.angle_gamma   90.00
#
_symmetry.space_group_name_H-M   'P 1'
#
loop_
_entity.id
_entity.type
_entity.pdbx_description
1 polymer ?
#
loop_
_entity_poly.entity_id
_entity_poly.type
_entity_poly.pdbx_seq_one_letter_code
_entity_poly.pdbx_strand_id
1 'polypeptide(L)'
;MEVLAQLQHFKDALNASLQEEFDALLQKEANADELAEFSSKLDEPLKTEFNALLESLKEQKQEQTQNTSNSDTQQKKPKAKTPKQKRHFIDIVSFEYLGEKNYEHRDEKGKKYIFHQGDTIFLKDDESARYFAYKNALFKKLC
;
A
#
# COMPACT_ATOMS: atom_id res chain seq x y z
N MET A 1 8.63 -10.13 -12.18
CA MET A 1 9.73 -11.00 -11.68
C MET A 1 10.99 -10.22 -11.30
N GLU A 2 11.21 -9.01 -11.82
CA GLU A 2 12.45 -8.23 -11.58
C GLU A 2 12.65 -7.77 -10.13
N VAL A 3 11.59 -7.42 -9.40
CA VAL A 3 11.71 -6.88 -8.03
C VAL A 3 12.21 -7.92 -7.02
N LEU A 4 11.83 -9.19 -7.17
CA LEU A 4 12.35 -10.27 -6.32
C LEU A 4 13.86 -10.51 -6.54
N ALA A 5 14.33 -10.34 -7.78
CA ALA A 5 15.75 -10.45 -8.10
C ALA A 5 16.55 -9.27 -7.54
N GLN A 6 16.01 -8.06 -7.60
CA GLN A 6 16.61 -6.87 -7.00
C GLN A 6 16.65 -6.96 -5.46
N LEU A 7 15.59 -7.47 -4.83
CA LEU A 7 15.53 -7.75 -3.39
C LEU A 7 16.61 -8.74 -2.96
N GLN A 8 16.76 -9.83 -3.71
CA GLN A 8 17.76 -10.85 -3.41
C GLN A 8 19.18 -10.29 -3.59
N HIS A 9 19.44 -9.56 -4.69
CA HIS A 9 20.74 -8.93 -4.93
C HIS A 9 21.12 -7.92 -3.83
N PHE A 10 20.16 -7.08 -3.42
CA PHE A 10 20.38 -6.13 -2.33
C PHE A 10 20.66 -6.85 -1.00
N LYS A 11 19.91 -7.93 -0.72
CA LYS A 11 20.09 -8.75 0.47
C LYS A 11 21.48 -9.40 0.53
N ASP A 12 21.98 -9.90 -0.60
CA ASP A 12 23.30 -10.51 -0.71
C ASP A 12 24.44 -9.48 -0.57
N ALA A 13 24.15 -8.19 -0.81
CA ALA A 13 25.09 -7.08 -0.62
C ALA A 13 25.15 -6.56 0.83
N LEU A 14 24.20 -6.96 1.69
CA LEU A 14 24.19 -6.60 3.11
C LEU A 14 25.09 -7.54 3.93
N ASN A 15 25.55 -7.05 5.08
CA ASN A 15 26.15 -7.92 6.09
C ASN A 15 25.08 -8.71 6.85
N ALA A 16 25.47 -9.78 7.54
CA ALA A 16 24.53 -10.66 8.24
C ALA A 16 23.62 -9.93 9.25
N SER A 17 24.13 -8.90 9.94
CA SER A 17 23.35 -8.12 10.91
C SER A 17 22.28 -7.25 10.24
N LEU A 18 22.63 -6.58 9.14
CA LEU A 18 21.72 -5.75 8.36
C LEU A 18 20.72 -6.59 7.56
N GLN A 19 21.11 -7.81 7.20
CA GLN A 19 20.23 -8.76 6.54
C GLN A 19 19.07 -9.21 7.45
N GLU A 20 19.35 -9.51 8.72
CA GLU A 20 18.30 -9.83 9.70
C GLU A 20 17.38 -8.63 9.98
N GLU A 21 17.95 -7.41 10.10
CA GLU A 21 17.15 -6.19 10.24
C GLU A 21 16.26 -5.95 9.01
N PHE A 22 16.80 -6.14 7.80
CA PHE A 22 16.06 -5.97 6.56
C PHE A 22 14.92 -6.99 6.41
N ASP A 23 15.16 -8.26 6.75
CA ASP A 23 14.11 -9.29 6.74
C ASP A 23 13.00 -8.97 7.76
N ALA A 24 13.37 -8.45 8.94
CA ALA A 24 12.40 -8.02 9.94
C ALA A 24 11.55 -6.82 9.45
N LEU A 25 12.16 -5.88 8.71
CA LEU A 25 11.46 -4.74 8.12
C LEU A 25 10.46 -5.18 7.04
N LEU A 26 10.83 -6.16 6.21
CA LEU A 26 9.96 -6.71 5.18
C LEU A 26 8.77 -7.50 5.78
N GLN A 27 8.99 -8.25 6.86
CA GLN A 27 7.94 -9.04 7.50
C GLN A 27 6.90 -8.19 8.25
N LYS A 28 7.32 -7.06 8.83
CA LYS A 28 6.47 -6.20 9.65
C LYS A 28 5.74 -5.10 8.89
N GLU A 29 5.90 -5.02 7.55
CA GLU A 29 5.49 -3.85 6.76
C GLU A 29 5.99 -2.54 7.38
N ALA A 30 7.30 -2.45 7.60
CA ALA A 30 7.94 -1.36 8.32
C ALA A 30 7.50 0.05 7.86
N ASN A 31 7.39 0.94 8.84
CA ASN A 31 6.93 2.30 8.65
C ASN A 31 8.01 3.16 7.97
N ALA A 32 7.62 4.33 7.45
CA ALA A 32 8.55 5.26 6.81
C ALA A 32 9.74 5.66 7.73
N ASP A 33 9.49 5.76 9.04
CA ASP A 33 10.52 6.08 10.03
C ASP A 33 11.54 4.94 10.22
N GLU A 34 11.08 3.69 10.26
CA GLU A 34 11.94 2.52 10.40
C GLU A 34 12.78 2.27 9.13
N LEU A 35 12.20 2.51 7.95
CA LEU A 35 12.92 2.48 6.68
C LEU A 35 13.98 3.59 6.59
N ALA A 36 13.70 4.77 7.15
CA ALA A 36 14.65 5.87 7.20
C ALA A 36 15.80 5.59 8.18
N GLU A 37 15.49 4.98 9.33
CA GLU A 37 16.49 4.53 10.31
C GLU A 37 17.41 3.47 9.70
N PHE A 38 16.86 2.48 9.01
CA PHE A 38 17.65 1.46 8.30
C PHE A 38 18.51 2.08 7.19
N SER A 39 17.94 2.99 6.39
CA SER A 39 18.65 3.72 5.34
C SER A 39 19.83 4.56 5.88
N SER A 40 19.77 4.98 7.15
CA SER A 40 20.85 5.71 7.82
C SER A 40 22.04 4.82 8.22
N LYS A 41 21.82 3.51 8.34
CA LYS A 41 22.83 2.49 8.66
C LYS A 41 23.56 1.93 7.43
N LEU A 42 23.10 2.30 6.23
CA LEU A 42 23.68 1.87 4.95
C LEU A 42 24.72 2.86 4.44
N ASP A 43 25.74 2.33 3.76
CA ASP A 43 26.70 3.15 2.99
C ASP A 43 26.03 3.81 1.77
N GLU A 44 26.58 4.92 1.25
CA GLU A 44 26.01 5.65 0.10
C GLU A 44 25.60 4.79 -1.13
N PRO A 45 26.40 3.82 -1.60
CA PRO A 45 25.98 2.98 -2.72
C PRO A 45 24.77 2.11 -2.37
N LEU A 46 24.78 1.47 -1.20
CA LEU A 46 23.68 0.63 -0.71
C LEU A 46 22.43 1.45 -0.41
N LYS A 47 22.59 2.69 0.05
CA LYS A 47 21.48 3.62 0.28
C LYS A 47 20.77 3.99 -1.02
N THR A 48 21.53 4.17 -2.10
CA THR A 48 20.99 4.45 -3.43
C THR A 48 20.23 3.24 -3.95
N GLU A 49 20.80 2.05 -3.83
CA GLU A 49 20.14 0.79 -4.21
C GLU A 49 18.88 0.52 -3.39
N PHE A 50 18.93 0.77 -2.08
CA PHE A 50 17.78 0.64 -1.17
C PHE A 50 16.63 1.57 -1.56
N ASN A 51 16.93 2.84 -1.88
CA ASN A 51 15.91 3.80 -2.30
C ASN A 51 15.29 3.40 -3.66
N ALA A 52 16.11 2.94 -4.61
CA ALA A 52 15.63 2.43 -5.88
C ALA A 52 14.73 1.19 -5.68
N LEU A 53 15.09 0.31 -4.74
CA LEU A 53 14.29 -0.85 -4.37
C LEU A 53 12.94 -0.46 -3.76
N LEU A 54 12.92 0.54 -2.88
CA LEU A 54 11.68 1.09 -2.30
C LEU A 54 10.79 1.75 -3.37
N GLU A 55 11.38 2.40 -4.37
CA GLU A 55 10.65 3.00 -5.49
C GLU A 55 10.02 1.90 -6.37
N SER A 56 10.77 0.89 -6.76
CA SER A 56 10.27 -0.30 -7.48
C SER A 56 9.15 -1.04 -6.73
N LEU A 57 9.27 -1.16 -5.40
CA LEU A 57 8.25 -1.77 -4.54
C LEU A 57 6.97 -0.92 -4.47
N LYS A 58 7.09 0.41 -4.49
CA LYS A 58 5.94 1.33 -4.56
C LYS A 58 5.27 1.28 -5.93
N GLU A 59 6.03 1.21 -7.01
CA GLU A 59 5.49 1.10 -8.37
C GLU A 59 4.68 -0.19 -8.54
N GLN A 60 5.14 -1.33 -8.00
CA GLN A 60 4.34 -2.56 -7.99
C GLN A 60 3.06 -2.47 -7.15
N LYS A 61 3.04 -1.69 -6.05
CA LYS A 61 1.79 -1.38 -5.31
C LYS A 61 0.89 -0.39 -6.06
N GLN A 62 1.43 0.45 -6.96
CA GLN A 62 0.68 1.44 -7.75
C GLN A 62 0.12 0.92 -9.08
N GLU A 63 0.70 -0.12 -9.69
CA GLU A 63 0.12 -0.76 -10.89
C GLU A 63 -1.23 -1.45 -10.63
N GLN A 64 -1.61 -1.68 -9.37
CA GLN A 64 -2.99 -2.07 -9.02
C GLN A 64 -3.94 -0.87 -8.80
N THR A 65 -3.48 0.38 -8.94
CA THR A 65 -4.31 1.58 -8.70
C THR A 65 -4.14 2.66 -9.77
N GLN A 66 -3.78 2.29 -11.00
CA GLN A 66 -3.84 3.20 -12.15
C GLN A 66 -4.43 2.49 -13.37
N ASN A 67 -5.75 2.37 -13.39
CA ASN A 67 -6.49 2.38 -14.64
C ASN A 67 -7.67 3.33 -14.46
N THR A 68 -7.42 4.62 -14.64
CA THR A 68 -8.40 5.56 -15.18
C THR A 68 -7.65 6.69 -15.88
N SER A 69 -7.66 6.55 -17.21
CA SER A 69 -7.72 7.62 -18.20
C SER A 69 -6.48 8.49 -18.42
N ASN A 70 -5.72 8.07 -19.44
CA ASN A 70 -5.06 8.97 -20.37
C ASN A 70 -6.09 9.74 -21.21
N SER A 71 -5.79 11.00 -21.53
CA SER A 71 -5.81 11.56 -22.91
C SER A 71 -5.23 12.99 -22.93
N ASP A 72 -4.11 13.16 -23.66
CA ASP A 72 -3.76 14.24 -24.63
C ASP A 72 -3.82 15.74 -24.24
N THR A 73 -2.92 16.67 -24.61
CA THR A 73 -1.73 16.74 -25.47
C THR A 73 -0.92 18.01 -25.09
N GLN A 74 0.35 18.08 -25.52
CA GLN A 74 1.15 19.25 -25.91
C GLN A 74 2.24 19.81 -24.97
N GLN A 75 3.46 19.72 -25.53
CA GLN A 75 4.74 20.29 -25.17
C GLN A 75 4.71 21.79 -24.80
N LYS A 76 5.44 22.16 -23.74
CA LYS A 76 6.38 23.31 -23.64
C LYS A 76 6.96 23.37 -22.21
N LYS A 77 8.27 23.13 -22.05
CA LYS A 77 9.05 23.72 -20.92
C LYS A 77 9.26 25.21 -21.24
N PRO A 78 9.55 26.13 -20.27
CA PRO A 78 9.81 25.93 -18.85
C PRO A 78 9.05 26.90 -17.91
N LYS A 79 8.89 26.52 -16.63
CA LYS A 79 9.17 27.34 -15.43
C LYS A 79 8.57 26.65 -14.20
N ALA A 80 9.44 26.38 -13.23
CA ALA A 80 9.10 25.82 -11.94
C ALA A 80 7.95 26.60 -11.29
N LYS A 81 6.77 25.97 -11.21
CA LYS A 81 5.73 26.31 -10.26
C LYS A 81 5.60 25.09 -9.37
N THR A 82 6.02 25.22 -8.12
CA THR A 82 5.83 24.24 -7.06
C THR A 82 4.39 23.73 -7.13
N PRO A 83 4.15 22.43 -7.34
CA PRO A 83 2.79 21.92 -7.43
C PRO A 83 2.10 22.21 -6.10
N LYS A 84 1.10 23.10 -6.11
CA LYS A 84 0.17 23.19 -4.99
C LYS A 84 -0.42 21.80 -4.84
N GLN A 85 -0.09 21.11 -3.75
CA GLN A 85 -0.63 19.79 -3.43
C GLN A 85 -2.15 19.88 -3.54
N LYS A 86 -2.73 19.16 -4.50
CA LYS A 86 -4.18 18.98 -4.58
C LYS A 86 -4.56 18.09 -3.41
N ARG A 87 -5.33 18.63 -2.46
CA ARG A 87 -5.92 17.84 -1.39
C ARG A 87 -7.16 17.16 -1.95
N HIS A 88 -7.16 15.83 -1.93
CA HIS A 88 -8.32 15.03 -2.28
C HIS A 88 -8.98 14.59 -0.97
N PHE A 89 -10.24 15.00 -0.77
CA PHE A 89 -11.06 14.48 0.31
C PHE A 89 -11.76 13.23 -0.19
N ILE A 90 -11.69 12.15 0.59
CA ILE A 90 -12.35 10.88 0.29
C ILE A 90 -13.25 10.59 1.48
N ASP A 91 -14.53 10.34 1.21
CA ASP A 91 -15.47 9.91 2.24
C ASP A 91 -15.23 8.44 2.55
N ILE A 92 -14.88 8.17 3.81
CA ILE A 92 -14.60 6.83 4.34
C ILE A 92 -15.70 6.49 5.33
N VAL A 93 -16.28 5.30 5.16
CA VAL A 93 -17.26 4.73 6.07
C VAL A 93 -16.69 3.47 6.73
N SER A 94 -17.24 3.14 7.89
CA SER A 94 -16.76 2.03 8.71
C SER A 94 -17.89 1.06 9.07
N PHE A 95 -17.55 -0.24 9.07
CA PHE A 95 -18.47 -1.32 9.41
C PHE A 95 -17.84 -2.27 10.42
N GLU A 96 -18.62 -2.75 11.37
CA GLU A 96 -18.25 -3.84 12.28
C GLU A 96 -18.84 -5.15 11.76
N TYR A 97 -18.04 -6.21 11.67
CA TYR A 97 -18.54 -7.54 11.31
C TYR A 97 -19.12 -8.26 12.53
N LEU A 98 -20.40 -8.64 12.46
CA LEU A 98 -21.14 -9.26 13.56
C LEU A 98 -21.32 -10.77 13.41
N GLY A 99 -20.95 -11.36 12.27
CA GLY A 99 -21.18 -12.77 12.01
C GLY A 99 -20.28 -13.69 12.83
N GLU A 100 -20.83 -14.80 13.32
CA GLU A 100 -20.10 -15.79 14.15
C GLU A 100 -19.09 -16.63 13.36
N LYS A 101 -19.25 -16.73 12.04
CA LYS A 101 -18.35 -17.50 11.15
C LYS A 101 -17.48 -16.54 10.36
N ASN A 102 -16.29 -16.99 9.95
CA ASN A 102 -15.43 -16.19 9.09
C ASN A 102 -16.14 -15.87 7.76
N TYR A 103 -16.09 -14.61 7.35
CA TYR A 103 -16.65 -14.16 6.07
C TYR A 103 -15.54 -13.90 5.07
N GLU A 104 -15.53 -14.65 3.97
CA GLU A 104 -14.65 -14.39 2.85
C GLU A 104 -15.26 -13.31 1.93
N HIS A 105 -14.63 -12.16 1.89
CA HIS A 105 -14.92 -11.10 0.93
C HIS A 105 -13.90 -11.12 -0.20
N ARG A 106 -14.36 -10.86 -1.41
CA ARG A 106 -13.49 -10.61 -2.56
C ARG A 106 -13.78 -9.21 -3.07
N ASP A 107 -12.76 -8.37 -3.14
CA ASP A 107 -12.90 -7.03 -3.67
C ASP A 107 -13.02 -7.04 -5.20
N GLU A 108 -13.27 -5.87 -5.79
CA GLU A 108 -13.38 -5.68 -7.23
C GLU A 108 -12.08 -6.01 -7.99
N LYS A 109 -10.94 -5.96 -7.30
CA LYS A 109 -9.62 -6.34 -7.84
C LYS A 109 -9.35 -7.84 -7.71
N GLY A 110 -10.29 -8.59 -7.13
CA GLY A 110 -10.19 -10.02 -6.92
C GLY A 110 -9.37 -10.44 -5.71
N LYS A 111 -8.91 -9.51 -4.86
CA LYS A 111 -8.20 -9.77 -3.62
C LYS A 111 -9.17 -10.31 -2.57
N LYS A 112 -8.74 -11.36 -1.88
CA LYS A 112 -9.52 -12.01 -0.83
C LYS A 112 -9.19 -11.41 0.53
N TYR A 113 -10.23 -11.19 1.32
CA TYR A 113 -10.18 -10.73 2.69
C TYR A 113 -11.04 -11.67 3.53
N ILE A 114 -10.55 -12.04 4.71
CA ILE A 114 -11.29 -12.86 5.66
C ILE A 114 -11.62 -11.95 6.83
N PHE A 115 -12.90 -11.79 7.14
CA PHE A 115 -13.36 -11.02 8.30
C PHE A 115 -13.75 -11.96 9.43
N HIS A 116 -13.23 -11.65 10.61
CA HIS A 116 -13.53 -12.28 11.87
C HIS A 116 -14.52 -11.41 12.67
N GLN A 117 -15.30 -12.05 13.54
CA GLN A 117 -16.30 -11.35 14.35
C GLN A 117 -15.64 -10.23 15.17
N GLY A 118 -16.22 -9.04 15.13
CA GLY A 118 -15.71 -7.82 15.77
C GLY A 118 -14.72 -7.01 14.92
N ASP A 119 -14.33 -7.49 13.75
CA ASP A 119 -13.43 -6.74 12.87
C ASP A 119 -14.09 -5.44 12.39
N THR A 120 -13.29 -4.37 12.37
CA THR A 120 -13.69 -3.08 11.79
C THR A 120 -13.15 -2.95 10.37
N ILE A 121 -14.06 -2.73 9.43
CA ILE A 121 -13.80 -2.67 8.00
C ILE A 121 -14.00 -1.24 7.53
N PHE A 122 -12.96 -0.66 6.92
CA PHE A 122 -12.99 0.68 6.35
C PHE A 122 -13.14 0.60 4.84
N LEU A 123 -14.20 1.22 4.32
CA LEU A 123 -14.48 1.28 2.89
C LEU A 123 -14.66 2.74 2.47
N LYS A 124 -14.36 3.03 1.21
CA LYS A 124 -14.82 4.28 0.61
C LYS A 124 -16.35 4.24 0.51
N ASP A 125 -17.01 5.40 0.59
CA ASP A 125 -18.47 5.46 0.41
C ASP A 125 -18.86 5.26 -1.06
N ASP A 126 -18.75 4.01 -1.52
CA ASP A 126 -19.00 3.57 -2.88
C ASP A 126 -20.01 2.40 -2.92
N GLU A 127 -20.07 1.67 -4.03
CA GLU A 127 -20.98 0.54 -4.19
C GLU A 127 -20.68 -0.60 -3.20
N SER A 128 -19.42 -0.80 -2.81
CA SER A 128 -19.04 -1.81 -1.83
C SER A 128 -19.56 -1.45 -0.45
N ALA A 129 -19.44 -0.18 -0.04
CA ALA A 129 -20.05 0.29 1.21
C ALA A 129 -21.57 0.09 1.23
N ARG A 130 -22.25 0.36 0.11
CA ARG A 130 -23.71 0.13 -0.01
C ARG A 130 -24.07 -1.35 0.09
N TYR A 131 -23.26 -2.23 -0.48
CA TYR A 131 -23.45 -3.68 -0.38
C TYR A 131 -23.31 -4.18 1.07
N PHE A 132 -22.34 -3.66 1.82
CA PHE A 132 -22.15 -4.00 3.23
C PHE A 132 -23.28 -3.43 4.09
N ALA A 133 -23.70 -2.19 3.83
CA ALA A 133 -24.86 -1.59 4.48
C ALA A 133 -26.17 -2.37 4.21
N TYR A 134 -26.34 -2.92 3.00
CA TYR A 134 -27.46 -3.80 2.69
C TYR A 134 -27.41 -5.10 3.50
N LYS A 135 -26.22 -5.65 3.75
CA LYS A 135 -25.99 -6.81 4.61
C LYS A 135 -25.96 -6.45 6.09
N ASN A 136 -26.94 -5.67 6.55
CA ASN A 136 -27.08 -5.20 7.93
C ASN A 136 -27.11 -6.31 9.00
N ALA A 137 -27.48 -7.54 8.63
CA ALA A 137 -27.45 -8.71 9.52
C ALA A 137 -26.03 -9.20 9.82
N LEU A 138 -25.06 -8.89 8.95
CA LEU A 138 -23.66 -9.29 9.08
C LEU A 138 -22.73 -8.11 9.36
N PHE A 139 -23.09 -6.91 8.93
CA PHE A 139 -22.26 -5.73 9.04
C PHE A 139 -23.05 -4.57 9.66
N LYS A 140 -22.50 -3.97 10.70
CA LYS A 140 -23.08 -2.79 11.36
C LYS A 140 -22.28 -1.55 10.99
N LYS A 141 -22.92 -0.59 10.32
CA LYS A 141 -22.28 0.70 10.03
C LYS A 141 -22.02 1.46 11.34
N LEU A 142 -20.79 1.92 11.53
CA LEU A 142 -20.38 2.68 12.72
C LEU A 142 -20.42 4.19 12.46
N CYS A 143 -19.82 4.65 11.36
CA CYS A 143 -19.79 6.04 10.90
C CYS A 143 -19.78 6.07 9.36
#